data_AF-A0AAD4BZL4-F1
#
_entry.id   AF-A0AAD4BZL4-F1
#
_cell.length_a   1.000
_cell.length_b   1.000
_cell.length_c   1.000
_cell.angle_alpha   90.00
_cell.angle_beta   90.00
_cell.angle_gamma   90.00
#
_symmetry.space_group_name_H-M   'P 1'
#
loop_
_entity.id
_entity.type
_entity.pdbx_description
1 polymer ?
#
loop_
_entity_poly.entity_id
_entity_poly.type
_entity_poly.pdbx_seq_one_letter_code
_entity_poly.pdbx_strand_id
1 'polypeptide(L)' 'RNGESMRESKFHLGPAGHHTVFEGEEVGMVLATELLREEQGAQHISLALDNMAAIQAAKSLRSGAGHYLMDFFHSEL' A
#
# COMPACT_ATOMS: atom_id res chain seq x y z
N ARG A 1 8.22 25.22 9.55
CA ARG A 1 7.30 24.06 9.51
C ARG A 1 5.96 24.56 10.02
N ASN A 2 5.01 24.84 9.12
CA ASN A 2 3.81 25.64 9.40
C ASN A 2 2.64 24.82 9.97
N GLY A 3 2.86 23.98 10.98
CA GLY A 3 1.76 23.37 11.76
C GLY A 3 0.66 22.62 10.99
N GLU A 4 0.82 22.37 9.69
CA GLU A 4 -0.13 21.61 8.89
C GLU A 4 -0.15 20.18 9.42
N SER A 5 -1.33 19.74 9.86
CA SER A 5 -1.56 18.37 10.28
C SER A 5 -1.33 17.45 9.09
N MET A 6 -0.27 16.65 9.16
CA MET A 6 -0.05 15.57 8.19
C MET A 6 -1.20 14.58 8.31
N ARG A 7 -1.85 14.24 7.20
CA ARG A 7 -2.86 13.18 7.22
C ARG A 7 -2.17 11.84 7.45
N GLU A 8 -2.81 10.99 8.24
CA GLU A 8 -2.34 9.65 8.57
C GLU A 8 -3.47 8.65 8.29
N SER A 9 -3.17 7.58 7.57
CA SER A 9 -4.04 6.39 7.51
C SER A 9 -3.39 5.24 8.28
N LYS A 10 -4.21 4.34 8.84
CA LYS A 10 -3.76 3.24 9.72
C LYS A 10 -4.50 1.95 9.38
N PHE A 11 -3.75 0.87 9.22
CA PHE A 11 -4.29 -0.46 8.99
C PHE A 11 -3.92 -1.41 10.14
N HIS A 12 -4.90 -2.12 10.69
CA HIS A 12 -4.66 -3.10 11.76
C HIS A 12 -4.53 -4.50 11.17
N LEU A 13 -3.29 -4.93 10.91
CA LEU A 13 -3.00 -6.21 10.28
C LEU A 13 -3.10 -7.40 11.26
N GLY A 14 -2.86 -7.14 12.56
CA GLY A 14 -2.83 -8.16 13.61
C GLY A 14 -1.45 -8.26 14.28
N PRO A 15 -1.19 -9.32 15.07
CA PRO A 15 0.09 -9.51 15.75
C PRO A 15 1.25 -9.64 14.76
N ALA A 16 2.37 -8.96 15.03
CA ALA A 16 3.53 -8.96 14.13
C ALA A 16 4.09 -10.35 13.79
N GLY A 17 3.93 -11.33 14.69
CA GLY A 17 4.37 -12.73 14.46
C GLY A 17 3.52 -13.51 13.45
N HIS A 18 2.39 -12.96 13.00
CA HIS A 18 1.51 -13.60 12.00
C HIS A 18 1.74 -13.06 10.59
N HIS A 19 2.62 -12.06 10.41
CA HIS A 19 2.82 -11.39 9.14
C HIS A 19 4.28 -11.34 8.75
N THR A 20 4.50 -11.32 7.45
CA THR A 20 5.81 -11.16 6.82
C THR A 20 6.10 -9.69 6.55
N VAL A 21 7.39 -9.36 6.36
CA VAL A 21 7.80 -8.03 5.88
C VAL A 21 7.09 -7.69 4.56
N PHE A 22 6.87 -8.69 3.71
CA PHE A 22 6.14 -8.55 2.46
C PHE A 22 4.70 -8.04 2.66
N GLU A 23 3.92 -8.66 3.55
CA GLU A 23 2.56 -8.19 3.86
C GLU A 23 2.55 -6.78 4.47
N GLY A 24 3.58 -6.43 5.24
CA GLY A 24 3.75 -5.08 5.77
C GLY A 24 3.93 -4.02 4.68
N GLU A 25 4.70 -4.33 3.63
CA GLU A 25 4.80 -3.45 2.47
C GLU A 25 3.52 -3.38 1.65
N GLU A 26 2.79 -4.49 1.50
CA GLU A 26 1.50 -4.49 0.81
C GLU A 26 0.50 -3.55 1.49
N VAL A 27 0.43 -3.60 2.83
CA VAL A 27 -0.35 -2.64 3.63
C VAL A 27 0.12 -1.20 3.40
N GLY A 28 1.43 -0.97 3.33
CA GLY A 28 1.99 0.36 3.06
C GLY A 28 1.50 0.95 1.74
N MET A 29 1.42 0.13 0.69
CA MET A 29 0.89 0.57 -0.60
C MET A 29 -0.60 0.87 -0.55
N VAL A 30 -1.38 0.04 0.13
CA VAL A 30 -2.82 0.27 0.32
C VAL A 30 -3.06 1.62 1.00
N LEU A 31 -2.38 1.87 2.12
CA LEU A 31 -2.50 3.12 2.86
C LEU A 31 -2.04 4.33 2.03
N ALA A 32 -1.00 4.18 1.21
CA ALA A 32 -0.56 5.22 0.30
C ALA A 32 -1.65 5.55 -0.73
N THR A 33 -2.26 4.53 -1.36
CA THR A 33 -3.35 4.74 -2.34
C THR A 33 -4.57 5.41 -1.71
N GLU A 34 -4.96 5.01 -0.50
CA GLU A 34 -6.06 5.68 0.24
C GLU A 34 -5.79 7.18 0.44
N LEU A 35 -4.59 7.53 0.90
CA LEU A 35 -4.20 8.94 1.09
C LEU A 35 -4.20 9.69 -0.25
N LEU A 36 -3.75 9.05 -1.33
CA LEU A 36 -3.68 9.64 -2.66
C LEU A 36 -5.06 9.84 -3.31
N ARG A 37 -6.05 9.00 -3.01
CA ARG A 37 -7.44 9.18 -3.49
C ARG A 37 -8.06 10.50 -3.02
N GLU A 38 -7.62 11.00 -1.88
CA GLU A 38 -8.07 12.29 -1.34
C GLU A 38 -7.34 13.49 -1.96
N GLU A 39 -6.24 13.26 -2.68
CA GLU A 39 -5.44 14.31 -3.32
C GLU A 39 -6.01 14.65 -4.71
N GLN A 40 -6.71 15.79 -4.80
CA GLN A 40 -7.30 16.23 -6.06
C GLN A 40 -6.25 16.72 -7.05
N GLY A 41 -6.30 16.22 -8.28
CA GLY A 41 -5.51 16.75 -9.41
C GLY A 41 -4.18 16.04 -9.70
N ALA A 42 -3.84 14.97 -8.96
CA ALA A 42 -2.70 14.13 -9.30
C ALA A 42 -3.00 13.31 -10.58
N GLN A 43 -2.28 13.58 -11.67
CA GLN A 43 -2.39 12.81 -12.92
C GLN A 43 -1.44 11.61 -12.95
N HIS A 44 -0.31 11.72 -12.23
CA HIS A 44 0.70 10.69 -12.14
C HIS A 44 1.18 10.59 -10.70
N ILE A 45 1.24 9.36 -10.22
CA ILE A 45 1.67 9.01 -8.87
C ILE A 45 2.79 7.99 -9.00
N SER A 46 3.85 8.20 -8.22
CA SER A 46 4.96 7.26 -8.13
C SER A 46 5.09 6.79 -6.68
N LEU A 47 4.99 5.48 -6.47
CA LEU A 47 5.26 4.84 -5.19
C LEU A 47 6.62 4.13 -5.26
N ALA A 48 7.53 4.48 -4.35
CA ALA A 48 8.83 3.83 -4.23
C ALA A 48 8.79 2.79 -3.12
N LEU A 49 9.21 1.57 -3.45
CA LEU A 49 9.21 0.40 -2.56
C LEU A 49 10.63 -0.17 -2.51
N ASP A 50 11.04 -0.68 -1.36
CA ASP A 50 12.34 -1.33 -1.16
C ASP A 50 12.26 -2.86 -1.32
N ASN A 51 11.08 -3.49 -1.22
CA ASN A 51 10.92 -4.92 -1.49
C ASN A 51 10.64 -5.21 -2.97
N MET A 52 11.61 -5.86 -3.61
CA MET A 52 11.50 -6.34 -4.98
C MET A 52 10.32 -7.30 -5.19
N ALA A 53 9.96 -8.11 -4.19
CA ALA A 53 8.79 -8.98 -4.28
C ALA A 53 7.49 -8.17 -4.34
N ALA A 54 7.36 -7.09 -3.55
CA ALA A 54 6.20 -6.20 -3.59
C ALA A 54 6.08 -5.48 -4.95
N ILE A 55 7.21 -5.01 -5.50
CA ILE A 55 7.26 -4.42 -6.85
C ILE A 55 6.82 -5.43 -7.93
N GLN A 56 7.26 -6.69 -7.83
CA GLN A 56 6.88 -7.73 -8.78
C GLN A 56 5.41 -8.11 -8.66
N ALA A 57 4.91 -8.25 -7.42
CA ALA A 57 3.52 -8.56 -7.16
C ALA A 57 2.58 -7.44 -7.62
N ALA A 58 2.95 -6.16 -7.44
CA ALA A 58 2.17 -5.02 -7.92
C ALA A 58 1.99 -5.03 -9.45
N LYS A 59 2.93 -5.62 -10.19
CA LYS A 59 2.89 -5.78 -11.65
C LYS A 59 2.16 -7.06 -12.11
N SER A 60 1.79 -7.94 -11.19
CA SER A 60 1.23 -9.26 -11.47
C SER A 60 -0.27 -9.31 -11.16
N LEU A 61 -1.06 -9.86 -12.08
CA LEU A 61 -2.50 -10.14 -11.86
C LEU A 61 -2.75 -11.58 -11.37
N ARG A 62 -1.70 -12.32 -10.97
CA ARG A 62 -1.81 -13.74 -10.58
C ARG A 62 -1.97 -13.87 -9.07
N SER A 63 -3.09 -14.46 -8.63
CA SER A 63 -3.34 -14.73 -7.21
C SER A 63 -2.37 -15.76 -6.60
N GLY A 64 -1.87 -15.46 -5.41
CA GLY A 64 -1.04 -16.34 -4.56
C GLY A 64 -1.39 -16.19 -3.07
N ALA A 65 -0.64 -16.81 -2.16
CA ALA A 65 -0.80 -16.55 -0.73
C ALA A 65 -0.35 -15.12 -0.40
N GLY A 66 -1.13 -14.37 0.39
CA GLY A 66 -0.89 -12.94 0.69
C GLY A 66 -1.57 -11.96 -0.27
N HIS A 67 -2.02 -12.42 -1.44
CA HIS A 67 -2.54 -11.55 -2.51
C HIS A 67 -3.82 -10.79 -2.19
N TYR A 68 -4.54 -11.09 -1.10
CA TYR A 68 -5.76 -10.36 -0.75
C TYR A 68 -5.50 -8.86 -0.52
N LEU A 69 -4.31 -8.50 -0.02
CA LEU A 69 -3.89 -7.10 0.12
C LEU A 69 -3.57 -6.47 -1.23
N MET A 70 -3.00 -7.24 -2.16
CA MET A 70 -2.78 -6.80 -3.54
C MET A 70 -4.08 -6.65 -4.32
N ASP A 71 -5.04 -7.56 -4.13
CA ASP A 71 -6.35 -7.48 -4.73
C ASP A 71 -7.09 -6.23 -4.20
N PHE A 72 -6.93 -5.91 -2.91
CA PHE A 72 -7.41 -4.65 -2.34
C PHE A 72 -6.69 -3.44 -2.96
N PHE A 73 -5.36 -3.42 -2.99
CA PHE A 73 -4.57 -2.37 -3.63
C PHE A 73 -4.99 -2.13 -5.10
N HIS A 74 -5.17 -3.19 -5.89
CA HIS A 74 -5.60 -3.08 -7.29
C HIS A 74 -7.05 -2.60 -7.43
N SER A 75 -7.93 -2.89 -6.48
CA SER A 75 -9.29 -2.31 -6.45
C SER A 75 -9.31 -0.82 -6.10
N GLU A 76 -8.23 -0.34 -5.46
CA GLU A 76 -8.06 1.05 -5.08
C GLU A 76 -7.35 1.91 -6.17
N LEU A 77 -6.74 1.30 -7.19
CA LEU A 77 -6.21 1.99 -8.38
C LEU A 77 -7.31 2.37 -9.38
#